data_AF-A0A968ZP66-F1
#
_entry.id   AF-A0A968ZP66-F1
#
_cell.length_a   1.000
_cell.length_b   1.000
_cell.length_c   1.000
_cell.angle_alpha   90.00
_cell.angle_beta   90.00
_cell.angle_gamma   90.00
#
_symmetry.space_group_name_H-M   'P 1'
#
loop_
_entity.id
_entity.type
_entity.pdbx_description
1 polymer ?
#
loop_
_entity_poly.entity_id
_entity_poly.type
_entity_poly.pdbx_seq_one_letter_code
_entity_poly.pdbx_strand_id
1 'polypeptide(L)'
;MALIGAPIVPSKKKTFGGAVDRIPYVECDPQGFNPQVALCQASGIEAYPTWVIDGEIYLGVQPLGTLARLSGFEQPAVKPAAKGEDSPASGASGASDGYSPAR
;
A
#
# COMPACT_ATOMS: atom_id res chain seq x y z
N MET A 1 11.31 6.70 7.64
CA MET A 1 9.93 6.15 7.71
C MET A 1 9.83 5.21 8.89
N ALA A 2 8.93 5.50 9.83
CA ALA A 2 8.60 4.65 10.97
C ALA A 2 7.09 4.51 11.09
N LEU A 3 6.62 3.39 11.65
CA LEU A 3 5.22 3.13 11.89
C LEU A 3 4.96 2.97 13.38
N ILE A 4 4.05 3.78 13.90
CA ILE A 4 3.66 3.79 15.31
C ILE A 4 2.26 3.20 15.41
N GLY A 5 2.08 2.17 16.23
CA GLY A 5 0.84 1.40 16.27
C GLY A 5 0.73 0.44 17.45
N ALA A 6 -0.50 0.13 17.84
CA ALA A 6 -0.85 -1.09 18.58
C ALA A 6 -0.90 -2.29 17.60
N PRO A 7 -0.94 -3.56 18.05
CA PRO A 7 -0.65 -4.71 17.21
C PRO A 7 -1.55 -4.71 15.98
N ILE A 8 -0.85 -4.61 14.87
CA ILE A 8 -1.35 -4.97 13.55
C ILE A 8 -1.82 -6.42 13.55
N VAL A 9 -3.12 -6.62 13.76
CA VAL A 9 -3.88 -7.83 13.39
C VAL A 9 -3.35 -8.37 12.04
N PRO A 10 -3.29 -9.71 11.78
CA PRO A 10 -2.46 -10.36 10.75
C PRO A 10 -2.53 -9.83 9.31
N SER A 11 -3.49 -8.94 9.03
CA SER A 11 -3.74 -8.21 7.80
C SER A 11 -2.52 -7.54 7.16
N LYS A 12 -1.47 -7.18 7.92
CA LYS A 12 -0.30 -6.44 7.39
C LYS A 12 0.62 -7.27 6.49
N LYS A 13 0.65 -8.60 6.66
CA LYS A 13 1.42 -9.51 5.77
C LYS A 13 0.96 -9.42 4.32
N LYS A 14 -0.30 -9.07 4.06
CA LYS A 14 -0.82 -8.95 2.69
C LYS A 14 -0.25 -7.75 1.93
N THR A 15 0.08 -6.66 2.62
CA THR A 15 0.46 -5.40 1.97
C THR A 15 1.98 -5.30 1.78
N PHE A 16 2.78 -5.75 2.74
CA PHE A 16 4.25 -5.65 2.66
C PHE A 16 4.97 -7.00 2.47
N GLY A 17 4.25 -8.12 2.50
CA GLY A 17 4.86 -9.45 2.46
C GLY A 17 5.93 -9.60 3.55
N GLY A 18 7.07 -10.23 3.20
CA GLY A 18 8.22 -10.36 4.10
C GLY A 18 9.04 -9.08 4.29
N ALA A 19 8.72 -7.98 3.59
CA ALA A 19 9.41 -6.70 3.79
C ALA A 19 8.93 -5.95 5.04
N VAL A 20 7.81 -6.39 5.64
CA VAL A 20 7.25 -5.76 6.84
C VAL A 20 8.26 -5.72 7.99
N ASP A 21 9.13 -6.72 8.09
CA ASP A 21 10.15 -6.84 9.14
C ASP A 21 11.28 -5.79 9.00
N ARG A 22 11.37 -5.13 7.84
CA ARG A 22 12.35 -4.07 7.58
C ARG A 22 11.82 -2.67 7.89
N ILE A 23 10.54 -2.54 8.20
CA ILE A 23 9.93 -1.26 8.53
C ILE A 23 10.19 -0.99 10.02
N PRO A 24 10.88 0.11 10.39
CA PRO A 24 10.98 0.52 11.78
C PRO A 24 9.57 0.66 12.39
N TYR A 25 9.33 -0.08 13.47
CA TYR A 25 8.01 -0.16 14.11
C TYR A 25 8.12 0.13 15.61
N VAL A 26 7.19 0.96 16.10
CA VAL A 26 7.00 1.28 17.51
C VAL A 26 5.72 0.61 17.98
N GLU A 27 5.84 -0.38 18.87
CA GLU A 27 4.72 -1.12 19.44
C GLU A 27 4.13 -0.36 20.63
N CYS A 28 2.87 0.06 20.53
CA CYS A 28 2.21 0.90 21.52
C CYS A 28 1.30 0.13 22.48
N ASP A 29 1.02 -1.15 22.22
CA ASP A 29 0.24 -1.98 23.12
C ASP A 29 1.11 -2.48 24.29
N PRO A 30 0.76 -2.17 25.55
CA PRO A 30 1.50 -2.66 26.72
C PRO A 30 1.52 -4.20 26.84
N GLN A 31 0.62 -4.91 26.16
CA GLN A 31 0.59 -6.38 26.07
C GLN A 31 1.28 -6.91 24.80
N GLY A 32 1.77 -6.03 23.93
CA GLY A 32 2.49 -6.36 22.72
C GLY A 32 3.91 -6.87 22.97
N PHE A 33 4.57 -7.33 21.90
CA PHE A 33 5.95 -7.76 21.97
C PHE A 33 6.90 -6.55 21.97
N ASN A 34 7.80 -6.49 22.97
CA ASN A 34 8.74 -5.39 23.17
C ASN A 34 8.07 -3.99 23.09
N PRO A 35 7.13 -3.72 24.01
CA PRO A 35 6.30 -2.54 23.93
C PRO A 35 7.09 -1.27 24.25
N GLN A 36 6.80 -0.21 23.51
CA GLN A 36 7.42 1.12 23.57
C GLN A 36 6.36 2.18 23.93
N VAL A 37 5.49 1.87 24.89
CA VAL A 37 4.32 2.68 25.28
C VAL A 37 4.68 4.13 25.61
N ALA A 38 5.78 4.33 26.34
CA ALA A 38 6.25 5.68 26.71
C ALA A 38 6.62 6.52 25.47
N LEU A 39 7.22 5.90 24.45
CA LEU A 39 7.53 6.57 23.19
C LEU A 39 6.25 6.95 22.45
N CYS A 40 5.24 6.08 22.44
CA CYS A 40 3.95 6.37 21.82
C CYS A 40 3.25 7.56 22.51
N GLN A 41 3.23 7.58 23.84
CA GLN A 41 2.66 8.69 24.61
C GLN A 41 3.40 10.02 24.35
N ALA A 42 4.73 9.97 24.29
CA ALA A 42 5.56 11.14 24.00
C ALA A 42 5.44 11.64 22.55
N SER A 43 5.05 10.77 21.62
CA SER A 43 4.95 11.10 20.19
C SER A 43 3.76 12.00 19.82
N GLY A 44 2.77 12.15 20.71
CA GLY A 44 1.61 13.01 20.49
C GLY A 44 0.67 12.57 19.36
N ILE A 45 0.77 11.33 18.90
CA ILE A 45 -0.09 10.82 17.82
C ILE A 45 -1.52 10.59 18.31
N GLU A 46 -2.49 10.88 17.44
CA GLU A 46 -3.91 10.88 17.81
C GLU A 46 -4.65 9.60 17.39
N ALA A 47 -4.06 8.80 16.50
CA ALA A 47 -4.69 7.61 15.95
C ALA A 47 -3.68 6.52 15.59
N TYR A 48 -4.18 5.30 15.45
CA TYR A 48 -3.42 4.18 14.92
C TYR A 48 -4.00 3.67 13.59
N PRO A 49 -3.17 3.13 12.68
CA PRO A 49 -1.71 3.32 12.68
C PRO A 49 -1.34 4.79 12.38
N THR A 50 -0.14 5.21 12.77
CA THR A 50 0.43 6.50 12.36
C THR A 50 1.80 6.29 11.73
N TRP A 51 2.05 6.94 10.61
CA TRP A 51 3.35 6.95 9.95
C TRP A 51 4.10 8.24 10.26
N VAL A 52 5.39 8.10 10.56
CA VAL A 52 6.33 9.22 10.63
C VAL A 52 7.30 9.09 9.48
N ILE A 53 7.23 10.02 8.53
CA ILE A 53 8.06 10.03 7.32
C ILE A 53 8.69 11.41 7.22
N ASP A 54 10.03 11.47 7.24
CA ASP A 54 10.81 12.71 7.23
C ASP A 54 10.38 13.75 8.27
N GLY A 55 9.95 13.27 9.45
CA GLY A 55 9.49 14.11 10.57
C GLY A 55 8.02 14.51 10.49
N GLU A 56 7.32 14.20 9.39
CA GLU A 56 5.90 14.48 9.23
C GLU A 56 5.00 13.32 9.63
N ILE A 57 3.82 13.64 10.16
CA ILE A 57 2.83 12.69 10.68
C ILE A 57 1.76 12.43 9.62
N TYR A 58 1.54 11.16 9.29
CA TYR A 58 0.48 10.70 8.40
C TYR A 58 -0.39 9.69 9.14
N LEU A 59 -1.60 10.11 9.47
CA LEU A 59 -2.55 9.29 10.22
C LEU A 59 -3.19 8.21 9.34
N GLY A 60 -3.49 7.06 9.95
CA GLY A 60 -4.28 5.99 9.35
C GLY A 60 -3.50 5.10 8.38
N VAL A 61 -4.25 4.17 7.78
CA VAL A 61 -3.72 3.22 6.80
C VAL A 61 -3.39 3.97 5.51
N GLN A 62 -2.18 3.76 4.99
CA GLN A 62 -1.68 4.42 3.78
C GLN A 62 -1.47 3.37 2.67
N PRO A 63 -1.87 3.64 1.41
CA PRO A 63 -1.54 2.80 0.27
C PRO A 63 -0.03 2.71 0.03
N LEU A 64 0.47 1.58 -0.49
CA LEU A 64 1.89 1.41 -0.82
C LEU A 64 2.43 2.50 -1.75
N GLY A 65 1.65 2.89 -2.76
CA GLY A 65 2.05 3.97 -3.68
C GLY A 65 2.20 5.33 -2.99
N THR A 66 1.34 5.61 -2.00
CA THR A 66 1.46 6.83 -1.18
C THR A 66 2.73 6.76 -0.33
N LEU A 67 2.94 5.65 0.38
CA LEU A 67 4.13 5.46 1.22
C LEU A 67 5.43 5.52 0.42
N ALA A 68 5.45 4.94 -0.79
CA ALA A 68 6.60 5.03 -1.68
C ALA A 68 6.91 6.47 -2.07
N ARG A 69 5.89 7.24 -2.47
CA ARG A 69 6.05 8.66 -2.82
C ARG A 69 6.51 9.50 -1.63
N LEU A 70 5.90 9.30 -0.46
CA LEU A 70 6.23 10.05 0.76
C LEU A 70 7.65 9.74 1.26
N SER A 71 8.12 8.50 1.14
CA SER A 71 9.45 8.09 1.60
C SER A 71 10.57 8.37 0.59
N GLY A 72 10.26 8.95 -0.57
CA GLY A 72 11.20 9.08 -1.68
C GLY A 72 11.67 7.73 -2.22
N PHE A 73 10.92 6.65 -1.98
CA PHE A 73 11.24 5.34 -2.52
C PHE A 73 11.05 5.36 -4.03
N GLU A 74 12.16 5.45 -4.74
CA GLU A 74 12.20 5.20 -6.17
C GLU A 74 12.04 3.70 -6.40
N GLN A 75 10.95 3.33 -7.08
CA GLN A 75 10.83 1.98 -7.57
C GLN A 75 12.04 1.72 -8.46
N PRO A 76 12.88 0.70 -8.18
CA PRO A 76 13.91 0.34 -9.14
C PRO A 76 13.20 0.10 -10.47
N ALA A 77 13.72 0.69 -11.55
CA ALA A 77 13.13 0.60 -12.86
C ALA A 77 12.98 -0.88 -13.24
N VAL A 78 11.82 -1.44 -12.94
CA VAL A 78 11.41 -2.72 -13.48
C VAL A 78 11.32 -2.48 -14.96
N LYS A 79 12.21 -3.14 -15.72
CA LYS A 79 11.99 -3.33 -17.16
C LYS A 79 10.50 -3.67 -17.30
N PRO A 80 9.72 -2.95 -18.14
CA PRO A 80 8.29 -3.20 -18.23
C PRO A 80 8.10 -4.71 -18.35
N ALA A 81 7.41 -5.29 -17.37
CA ALA A 81 7.03 -6.68 -17.45
C ALA A 81 6.37 -6.84 -18.82
N ALA A 82 6.96 -7.70 -19.65
CA ALA A 82 6.44 -7.98 -20.97
C ALA A 82 4.94 -8.22 -20.82
N LYS A 83 4.16 -7.38 -21.50
CA LYS A 83 2.71 -7.48 -21.55
C LYS A 83 2.37 -8.81 -22.21
N GLY A 84 1.96 -9.78 -21.40
CA GLY A 84 1.26 -11.01 -21.73
C GLY A 84 0.66 -11.46 -20.39
N GLU A 85 -0.64 -11.64 -20.21
CA GLU A 85 -1.63 -12.17 -21.13
C GLU A 85 -3.03 -11.81 -20.56
N ASP A 86 -3.97 -11.52 -21.46
CA ASP A 86 -5.43 -11.76 -21.38
C ASP A 86 -6.33 -11.02 -20.38
N SER A 87 -6.86 -9.88 -20.81
CA SER A 87 -8.28 -9.56 -20.57
C SER A 87 -8.80 -8.61 -21.64
N PRO A 88 -9.73 -9.04 -22.52
CA PRO A 88 -10.35 -8.14 -23.48
C PRO A 88 -11.55 -7.48 -22.81
N ALA A 89 -11.46 -6.19 -22.52
CA ALA A 89 -12.63 -5.37 -22.27
C ALA A 89 -12.37 -3.92 -22.66
N SER A 90 -12.54 -3.62 -23.94
CA SER A 90 -13.00 -2.31 -24.39
C SER A 90 -13.78 -2.51 -25.67
N GLY A 91 -15.06 -2.19 -25.60
CA GLY A 91 -16.00 -2.32 -26.70
C GLY A 91 -15.68 -1.36 -27.84
N ALA A 92 -16.12 -1.75 -29.04
CA ALA A 92 -16.39 -0.84 -30.13
C ALA A 92 -17.60 -1.36 -30.90
N SER A 93 -18.66 -0.56 -30.86
CA SER A 93 -19.76 -0.49 -31.81
C SER A 93 -19.27 -0.37 -33.26
N GLY A 94 -19.89 -1.09 -34.19
CA GLY A 94 -19.65 -0.91 -35.63
C GLY A 94 -20.43 -1.87 -36.54
N ALA A 95 -21.60 -1.40 -36.99
CA ALA A 95 -22.34 -1.69 -38.23
C ALA A 95 -22.34 -3.13 -38.82
N SER A 96 -23.50 -3.78 -38.77
CA SER A 96 -23.90 -4.87 -39.66
C SER A 96 -24.74 -4.32 -40.81
N ASP A 97 -24.15 -4.14 -41.98
CA ASP A 97 -24.89 -4.04 -43.24
C ASP A 97 -24.29 -5.03 -44.24
N GLY A 98 -24.97 -6.17 -44.38
CA GLY A 98 -24.61 -7.27 -45.26
C GLY A 98 -25.85 -7.91 -45.85
N TYR A 99 -26.74 -7.12 -46.46
CA TYR A 99 -27.83 -7.61 -47.28
C TYR A 99 -27.31 -7.87 -48.69
N SER A 100 -27.16 -9.15 -49.04
CA SER A 100 -26.89 -9.61 -50.40
C SER A 100 -28.23 -10.01 -51.06
N PRO A 101 -28.63 -9.43 -52.20
CA PRO A 101 -29.80 -9.91 -52.93
C PRO A 101 -29.45 -11.15 -53.74
N ALA A 102 -30.25 -12.21 -53.59
CA ALA A 102 -30.25 -13.35 -54.50
C ALA A 102 -31.12 -13.04 -55.74
N ARG A 103 -30.71 -13.59 -56.89
CA ARG A 103 -31.45 -13.63 -58.16
C ARG A 103 -32.73 -14.44 -58.07
#